data_AF-A0A2E0PQY9-F1
#
_entry.id   AF-A0A2E0PQY9-F1
#
_cell.length_a   1.000
_cell.length_b   1.000
_cell.length_c   1.000
_cell.angle_alpha   90.00
_cell.angle_beta   90.00
_cell.angle_gamma   90.00
#
_symmetry.space_group_name_H-M   'P 1'
#
loop_
_entity.id
_entity.type
_entity.pdbx_description
1 polymer ?
#
loop_
_entity_poly.entity_id
_entity_poly.type
_entity_poly.pdbx_seq_one_letter_code
_entity_poly.pdbx_strand_id
1 'polypeptide(L)'
;MRGYRALLISIALVVITPSLQSEELEINIVDLEEVGDSPNYLWGSSGAGPEWHRISDSNGTYLGNFGLNDSIDIIAINVSSDNWTVVGFSIKPEGNVTISIQRLDQINWAIVEFANESDGEIELDDGIHAIRIERLGGYGEELEYRFTISNRGLVDVEGRFVDLAWRFMPFYIFAGVFLISPLILVLWWNRHNFIGNSKKSLIIDEHEKGTLIKLKMRFVDESDSSEDQDKIRSSLKVLSEESWESVIMEFGDPEVRHLTDGLEVCAWRFKGRSRSVLVGIKNQTEEWKMAAIRFFSPLGRDIPIESVEPKMMFQGDEVFIGDLKEHTTVFLRVMISGAPSNINIHISGMVGGNPVAATPRNSLSYESE
;
A
#
# COMPACT_ATOMS: atom_id res chain seq x y z
N MET A 1 -18.79 37.61 1.91
CA MET A 1 -18.93 36.79 3.14
C MET A 1 -20.20 35.97 3.04
N ARG A 2 -20.10 34.69 2.68
CA ARG A 2 -21.22 33.74 2.64
C ARG A 2 -20.82 32.56 3.53
N GLY A 3 -21.64 32.30 4.54
CA GLY A 3 -21.35 31.36 5.63
C GLY A 3 -21.29 29.91 5.14
N TYR A 4 -20.18 29.26 5.45
CA TYR A 4 -20.05 27.81 5.45
C TYR A 4 -20.85 27.26 6.62
N ARG A 5 -21.99 26.64 6.35
CA ARG A 5 -22.66 25.76 7.30
C ARG A 5 -21.93 24.42 7.27
N ALA A 6 -21.07 24.20 8.26
CA ALA A 6 -20.46 22.89 8.52
C ALA A 6 -21.57 21.92 8.95
N LEU A 7 -21.77 20.86 8.16
CA LEU A 7 -22.67 19.78 8.46
C LEU A 7 -21.86 18.75 9.26
N LEU A 8 -21.94 18.83 10.59
CA LEU A 8 -21.35 17.87 11.51
C LEU A 8 -22.15 16.57 11.44
N ILE A 9 -21.66 15.60 10.66
CA ILE A 9 -22.14 14.22 10.70
C ILE A 9 -21.41 13.54 11.86
N SER A 10 -22.07 13.46 13.01
CA SER A 10 -21.63 12.68 14.16
C SER A 10 -21.76 11.19 13.84
N ILE A 11 -20.64 10.54 13.51
CA ILE A 11 -20.54 9.08 13.44
C ILE A 11 -20.45 8.56 14.87
N ALA A 12 -21.54 7.95 15.36
CA ALA A 12 -21.53 7.23 16.62
C ALA A 12 -20.78 5.90 16.41
N LEU A 13 -19.54 5.83 16.90
CA LEU A 13 -18.76 4.60 16.95
C LEU A 13 -19.31 3.74 18.10
N VAL A 14 -20.22 2.81 17.80
CA VAL A 14 -20.64 1.80 18.78
C VAL A 14 -19.52 0.76 18.85
N VAL A 15 -18.64 0.92 19.84
CA VAL A 15 -17.64 -0.09 20.19
C VAL A 15 -18.39 -1.21 20.91
N ILE A 16 -18.68 -2.30 20.20
CA ILE A 16 -19.13 -3.54 20.82
C ILE A 16 -17.86 -4.22 21.34
N THR A 17 -17.50 -3.97 22.59
CA THR A 17 -16.50 -4.78 23.28
C THR A 17 -17.12 -6.14 23.58
N PRO A 18 -16.58 -7.27 23.07
CA PRO A 18 -16.93 -8.56 23.63
C PRO A 18 -16.43 -8.58 25.07
N SER A 19 -17.34 -8.67 26.03
CA SER A 19 -16.99 -8.97 27.42
C SER A 19 -16.44 -10.41 27.44
N LEU A 20 -15.12 -10.57 27.45
CA LEU A 20 -14.52 -11.79 27.96
C LEU A 20 -14.79 -11.80 29.46
N GLN A 21 -15.86 -12.46 29.85
CA GLN A 21 -16.08 -12.88 31.21
C GLN A 21 -15.17 -14.11 31.38
N SER A 22 -13.98 -13.90 31.93
CA SER A 22 -13.15 -14.99 32.44
C SER A 22 -13.91 -15.58 33.62
N GLU A 23 -14.55 -16.73 33.39
CA GLU A 23 -15.03 -17.59 34.47
C GLU A 23 -13.78 -18.08 35.21
N GLU A 24 -13.46 -17.45 36.34
CA GLU A 24 -12.52 -18.00 37.30
C GLU A 24 -13.14 -19.30 37.82
N LEU A 25 -12.69 -20.43 37.26
CA LEU A 25 -12.95 -21.74 37.83
C LEU A 25 -12.24 -21.80 39.20
N GLU A 26 -13.04 -21.77 40.26
CA GLU A 26 -12.66 -22.18 41.60
C GLU A 26 -11.89 -23.51 41.51
N ILE A 27 -10.59 -23.44 41.80
CA ILE A 27 -9.74 -24.62 41.95
C ILE A 27 -10.23 -25.35 43.20
N ASN A 28 -11.13 -26.31 43.01
CA ASN A 28 -11.36 -27.35 44.01
C ASN A 28 -10.00 -27.99 44.34
N ILE A 29 -9.65 -27.99 45.61
CA ILE A 29 -8.43 -28.62 46.14
C ILE A 29 -8.57 -30.12 45.89
N VAL A 30 -8.07 -30.56 44.74
CA VAL A 30 -7.86 -31.98 44.42
C VAL A 30 -6.56 -32.41 45.08
N ASP A 31 -6.55 -33.62 45.65
CA ASP A 31 -5.52 -34.19 46.51
C ASP A 31 -4.08 -33.79 46.10
N LEU A 32 -3.34 -33.26 47.08
CA LEU A 32 -1.90 -33.06 46.97
C LEU A 32 -1.20 -34.39 47.26
N GLU A 33 -0.50 -34.93 46.27
CA GLU A 33 0.30 -36.16 46.41
C GLU A 33 1.81 -35.84 46.33
N GLU A 34 2.59 -36.33 47.29
CA GLU A 34 4.05 -36.18 47.28
C GLU A 34 4.67 -37.32 46.47
N VAL A 35 5.33 -36.99 45.36
CA VAL A 35 5.94 -37.94 44.43
C VAL A 35 7.37 -38.32 44.84
N GLY A 36 8.01 -37.52 45.69
CA GLY A 36 9.37 -37.78 46.19
C GLY A 36 10.45 -37.62 45.10
N ASP A 37 11.61 -38.25 45.33
CA ASP A 37 12.77 -38.31 44.41
C ASP A 37 12.60 -39.49 43.45
N SER A 38 12.67 -39.23 42.14
CA SER A 38 12.44 -40.22 41.09
C SER A 38 13.71 -40.51 40.29
N PRO A 39 13.80 -41.67 39.59
CA PRO A 39 14.98 -41.96 38.79
C PRO A 39 15.20 -40.93 37.67
N ASN A 40 16.47 -40.61 37.41
CA ASN A 40 16.87 -39.68 36.34
C ASN A 40 16.98 -40.32 34.94
N TYR A 41 16.53 -41.56 34.78
CA TYR A 41 16.57 -42.31 33.52
C TYR A 41 15.21 -42.95 33.19
N LEU A 42 14.93 -43.06 31.89
CA LEU A 42 13.75 -43.75 31.38
C LEU A 42 13.93 -45.27 31.55
N TRP A 43 12.85 -45.99 31.84
CA TRP A 43 12.90 -47.44 31.96
C TRP A 43 13.32 -48.11 30.65
N GLY A 44 13.96 -49.28 30.79
CA GLY A 44 14.41 -50.08 29.66
C GLY A 44 13.30 -50.95 29.05
N SER A 45 13.69 -51.92 28.24
CA SER A 45 12.78 -52.83 27.53
C SER A 45 11.86 -53.68 28.41
N SER A 46 12.07 -53.68 29.73
CA SER A 46 11.24 -54.38 30.72
C SER A 46 10.03 -53.58 31.20
N GLY A 47 9.87 -52.32 30.75
CA GLY A 47 8.83 -51.41 31.25
C GLY A 47 9.20 -50.78 32.60
N ALA A 48 8.35 -49.87 33.09
CA ALA A 48 8.56 -49.18 34.35
C ALA A 48 8.60 -50.18 35.52
N GLY A 49 9.70 -50.24 36.25
CA GLY A 49 9.83 -51.00 37.50
C GLY A 49 9.15 -50.31 38.71
N PRO A 50 9.26 -50.89 39.92
CA PRO A 50 8.73 -50.30 41.16
C PRO A 50 9.47 -49.03 41.61
N GLU A 51 10.62 -48.72 41.01
CA GLU A 51 11.43 -47.53 41.32
C GLU A 51 10.88 -46.23 40.71
N TRP A 52 10.01 -46.30 39.70
CA TRP A 52 9.31 -45.13 39.17
C TRP A 52 8.00 -44.95 39.92
N HIS A 53 7.77 -43.73 40.40
CA HIS A 53 6.46 -43.36 40.94
C HIS A 53 5.42 -43.42 39.81
N ARG A 54 4.29 -44.09 40.07
CA ARG A 54 3.24 -44.32 39.08
C ARG A 54 2.00 -43.52 39.45
N ILE A 55 1.65 -42.56 38.61
CA ILE A 55 0.43 -41.77 38.74
C ILE A 55 -0.62 -42.22 37.73
N SER A 56 -1.89 -42.02 38.05
CA SER A 56 -2.99 -42.18 37.09
C SER A 56 -3.21 -40.90 36.29
N ASP A 57 -3.91 -41.03 35.16
CA ASP A 57 -4.36 -39.92 34.31
C ASP A 57 -5.48 -39.07 34.93
N SER A 58 -5.92 -39.38 36.15
CA SER A 58 -6.90 -38.61 36.91
C SER A 58 -6.40 -37.21 37.26
N ASN A 59 -7.33 -36.27 37.44
CA ASN A 59 -7.00 -34.93 37.93
C ASN A 59 -6.28 -35.03 39.27
N GLY A 60 -5.10 -34.41 39.37
CA GLY A 60 -4.25 -34.49 40.57
C GLY A 60 -3.15 -33.44 40.55
N THR A 61 -2.71 -33.01 41.73
CA THR A 61 -1.56 -32.10 41.87
C THR A 61 -0.47 -32.77 42.68
N TYR A 62 0.72 -32.79 42.10
CA TYR A 62 1.85 -33.56 42.59
C TYR A 62 2.99 -32.62 43.01
N LEU A 63 3.63 -32.94 44.13
CA LEU A 63 4.78 -32.23 44.67
C LEU A 63 6.04 -33.10 44.58
N GLY A 64 7.12 -32.51 44.08
CA GLY A 64 8.45 -33.14 44.05
C GLY A 64 9.54 -32.15 44.43
N ASN A 65 10.76 -32.64 44.61
CA ASN A 65 11.91 -31.85 45.04
C ASN A 65 13.18 -32.38 44.38
N PHE A 66 13.92 -31.48 43.73
CA PHE A 66 15.28 -31.74 43.29
C PHE A 66 16.27 -31.58 44.45
N GLY A 67 16.82 -32.72 44.90
CA GLY A 67 17.90 -32.76 45.89
C GLY A 67 19.22 -32.14 45.41
N LEU A 68 20.24 -32.16 46.28
CA LEU A 68 21.58 -31.67 45.94
C LEU A 68 22.22 -32.54 44.84
N ASN A 69 22.57 -31.90 43.70
CA ASN A 69 23.06 -32.54 42.47
C ASN A 69 22.04 -33.42 41.71
N ASP A 70 20.75 -33.27 42.01
CA ASP A 70 19.69 -33.84 41.19
C ASP A 70 19.10 -32.77 40.26
N SER A 71 18.65 -33.19 39.09
CA SER A 71 18.24 -32.30 38.00
C SER A 71 17.17 -32.89 37.09
N ILE A 72 16.91 -34.19 37.18
CA ILE A 72 15.95 -34.85 36.29
C ILE A 72 15.19 -35.88 37.11
N ASP A 73 13.88 -35.70 37.18
CA ASP A 73 12.93 -36.67 37.74
C ASP A 73 12.09 -37.25 36.60
N ILE A 74 12.04 -38.58 36.51
CA ILE A 74 11.16 -39.28 35.56
C ILE A 74 10.08 -40.03 36.33
N ILE A 75 8.84 -39.71 36.01
CA ILE A 75 7.63 -40.26 36.65
C ILE A 75 6.86 -41.04 35.60
N ALA A 76 6.25 -42.16 35.98
CA ALA A 76 5.40 -42.94 35.10
C ALA A 76 3.93 -42.51 35.26
N ILE A 77 3.26 -42.22 34.16
CA ILE A 77 1.81 -41.99 34.11
C ILE A 77 1.15 -43.18 33.42
N ASN A 78 0.13 -43.75 34.06
CA ASN A 78 -0.65 -44.86 33.54
C ASN A 78 -2.02 -44.35 33.09
N VAL A 79 -2.28 -44.46 31.78
CA VAL A 79 -3.57 -44.13 31.17
C VAL A 79 -4.33 -45.43 31.00
N SER A 80 -5.52 -45.51 31.59
CA SER A 80 -6.38 -46.70 31.52
C SER A 80 -7.68 -46.36 30.79
N SER A 81 -7.60 -46.23 29.47
CA SER A 81 -8.74 -45.85 28.62
C SER A 81 -8.71 -46.61 27.30
N ASP A 82 -9.84 -47.20 26.91
CA ASP A 82 -9.98 -47.90 25.63
C ASP A 82 -9.77 -46.98 24.41
N ASN A 83 -9.90 -45.66 24.61
CA ASN A 83 -9.72 -44.62 23.61
C ASN A 83 -8.61 -43.65 24.02
N TRP A 84 -8.03 -42.96 23.03
CA TRP A 84 -7.03 -41.93 23.26
C TRP A 84 -7.57 -40.85 24.20
N THR A 85 -6.74 -40.41 25.14
CA THR A 85 -7.12 -39.46 26.19
C THR A 85 -6.25 -38.21 26.08
N VAL A 86 -6.88 -37.04 26.12
CA VAL A 86 -6.17 -35.76 26.18
C VAL A 86 -5.81 -35.48 27.64
N VAL A 87 -4.51 -35.44 27.92
CA VAL A 87 -3.98 -35.13 29.24
C VAL A 87 -3.38 -33.73 29.21
N GLY A 88 -3.99 -32.82 29.97
CA GLY A 88 -3.49 -31.47 30.20
C GLY A 88 -2.56 -31.43 31.42
N PHE A 89 -1.48 -30.69 31.33
CA PHE A 89 -0.46 -30.61 32.37
C PHE A 89 0.03 -29.19 32.57
N SER A 90 0.41 -28.83 33.80
CA SER A 90 1.07 -27.56 34.11
C SER A 90 2.12 -27.73 35.19
N ILE A 91 3.17 -26.89 35.20
CA ILE A 91 4.25 -26.93 36.20
C ILE A 91 4.56 -25.55 36.81
N LYS A 92 4.93 -25.54 38.09
CA LYS A 92 5.41 -24.38 38.84
C LYS A 92 6.63 -24.74 39.70
N PRO A 93 7.56 -23.81 39.96
CA PRO A 93 7.62 -22.45 39.44
C PRO A 93 8.05 -22.40 37.96
N GLU A 94 7.35 -21.61 37.16
CA GLU A 94 7.67 -21.40 35.73
C GLU A 94 9.08 -20.78 35.58
N GLY A 95 9.88 -21.31 34.66
CA GLY A 95 11.21 -20.78 34.31
C GLY A 95 12.39 -21.41 35.02
N ASN A 96 12.20 -22.00 36.21
CA ASN A 96 13.25 -22.75 36.92
C ASN A 96 13.15 -24.26 36.69
N VAL A 97 12.00 -24.74 36.22
CA VAL A 97 11.72 -26.16 35.96
C VAL A 97 10.96 -26.28 34.65
N THR A 98 11.26 -27.33 33.90
CA THR A 98 10.54 -27.74 32.68
C THR A 98 9.89 -29.09 32.88
N ILE A 99 8.68 -29.24 32.35
CA ILE A 99 7.97 -30.52 32.31
C ILE A 99 7.86 -30.95 30.85
N SER A 100 8.11 -32.23 30.60
CA SER A 100 7.85 -32.84 29.31
C SER A 100 7.11 -34.16 29.50
N ILE A 101 5.91 -34.25 28.95
CA ILE A 101 5.16 -35.50 28.89
C ILE A 101 5.50 -36.19 27.57
N GLN A 102 5.89 -37.46 27.65
CA GLN A 102 6.41 -38.27 26.56
C GLN A 102 5.51 -39.48 26.35
N ARG A 103 4.82 -39.51 25.20
CA ARG A 103 4.11 -40.71 24.74
C ARG A 103 5.11 -41.74 24.29
N LEU A 104 5.02 -42.92 24.89
CA LEU A 104 5.91 -44.05 24.63
C LEU A 104 5.16 -45.14 23.88
N ASP A 105 5.86 -45.80 22.97
CA ASP A 105 5.42 -47.04 22.35
C ASP A 105 5.40 -48.17 23.40
N GLN A 106 4.27 -48.85 23.57
CA GLN A 106 4.09 -49.86 24.62
C GLN A 106 4.84 -51.17 24.40
N ILE A 107 5.49 -51.35 23.23
CA ILE A 107 6.27 -52.55 22.88
C ILE A 107 7.75 -52.29 23.08
N ASN A 108 8.26 -51.17 22.59
CA ASN A 108 9.70 -50.86 22.58
C ASN A 108 10.11 -49.70 23.50
N TRP A 109 9.14 -49.00 24.10
CA TRP A 109 9.33 -47.85 25.00
C TRP A 109 10.05 -46.65 24.38
N ALA A 110 10.11 -46.57 23.05
CA ALA A 110 10.62 -45.41 22.35
C ALA A 110 9.63 -44.24 22.45
N ILE A 111 10.17 -43.03 22.53
CA ILE A 111 9.37 -41.79 22.52
C ILE A 111 8.77 -41.62 21.13
N VAL A 112 7.46 -41.68 21.03
CA VAL A 112 6.68 -41.45 19.80
C VAL A 112 6.42 -39.97 19.62
N GLU A 113 6.00 -39.31 20.70
CA GLU A 113 5.64 -37.89 20.72
C GLU A 113 5.92 -37.32 22.11
N PHE A 114 6.16 -36.02 22.21
CA PHE A 114 6.31 -35.35 23.49
C PHE A 114 5.80 -33.91 23.40
N ALA A 115 5.27 -33.41 24.52
CA ALA A 115 4.95 -32.02 24.73
C ALA A 115 5.93 -31.46 25.76
N ASN A 116 6.41 -30.22 25.57
CA ASN A 116 7.42 -29.58 26.43
C ASN A 116 7.06 -28.09 26.60
N GLU A 117 5.94 -27.85 27.28
CA GLU A 117 5.41 -26.52 27.58
C GLU A 117 5.23 -26.40 29.10
N SER A 118 5.18 -25.18 29.63
CA SER A 118 4.93 -24.99 31.08
C SER A 118 3.48 -25.27 31.46
N ASP A 119 2.56 -25.13 30.51
CA ASP A 119 1.14 -25.48 30.56
C ASP A 119 0.74 -25.91 29.15
N GLY A 120 0.23 -27.13 28.98
CA GLY A 120 0.00 -27.72 27.67
C GLY A 120 -0.86 -28.99 27.73
N GLU A 121 -1.12 -29.58 26.57
CA GLU A 121 -1.94 -30.78 26.41
C GLU A 121 -1.24 -31.79 25.49
N ILE A 122 -1.40 -33.08 25.78
CA ILE A 122 -0.90 -34.16 24.93
C ILE A 122 -1.91 -35.30 24.85
N GLU A 123 -1.98 -35.94 23.69
CA GLU A 123 -2.80 -37.12 23.44
C GLU A 123 -2.02 -38.39 23.79
N LEU A 124 -2.53 -39.14 24.76
CA LEU A 124 -1.95 -40.41 25.23
C LEU A 124 -2.88 -41.58 24.90
N ASP A 125 -2.31 -42.68 24.44
CA ASP A 125 -3.00 -43.95 24.21
C ASP A 125 -3.03 -44.81 25.49
N ASP A 126 -3.69 -45.97 25.44
CA ASP A 126 -3.75 -46.88 26.59
C ASP A 126 -2.35 -47.41 26.93
N GLY A 127 -1.95 -47.28 28.20
CA GLY A 127 -0.68 -47.79 28.69
C GLY A 127 0.14 -46.82 29.54
N ILE A 128 1.44 -47.10 29.64
CA ILE A 128 2.37 -46.38 30.51
C ILE A 128 3.21 -45.40 29.69
N HIS A 129 3.23 -44.15 30.12
CA HIS A 129 4.00 -43.07 29.51
C HIS A 129 4.85 -42.35 30.55
N ALA A 130 5.78 -41.51 30.09
CA ALA A 130 6.74 -40.86 30.97
C ALA A 130 6.46 -39.36 31.09
N ILE A 131 6.60 -38.85 32.30
CA ILE A 131 6.68 -37.42 32.60
C ILE A 131 8.11 -37.16 33.04
N ARG A 132 8.83 -36.35 32.26
CA ARG A 132 10.19 -35.92 32.56
C ARG A 132 10.15 -34.50 33.09
N ILE A 133 10.61 -34.31 34.31
CA ILE A 133 10.74 -33.01 34.95
C ILE A 133 12.24 -32.70 35.02
N GLU A 134 12.63 -31.54 34.52
CA GLU A 134 14.03 -31.13 34.44
C GLU A 134 14.23 -29.75 35.06
N ARG A 135 15.26 -29.66 35.88
CA ARG A 135 15.70 -28.42 36.52
C ARG A 135 16.47 -27.54 35.55
N LEU A 136 16.09 -26.27 35.47
CA LEU A 136 16.80 -25.24 34.72
C LEU A 136 17.71 -24.43 35.65
N GLY A 137 18.97 -24.85 35.74
CA GLY A 137 20.03 -24.14 36.45
C GLY A 137 20.01 -24.25 37.98
N GLY A 138 21.02 -23.65 38.62
CA GLY A 138 21.08 -23.51 40.09
C GLY A 138 21.43 -24.78 40.87
N TYR A 139 22.43 -25.57 40.46
CA TYR A 139 22.81 -26.87 41.05
C TYR A 139 23.30 -26.88 42.53
N GLY A 140 23.07 -25.83 43.31
CA GLY A 140 23.60 -25.67 44.68
C GLY A 140 22.55 -25.57 45.79
N GLU A 141 21.27 -25.55 45.46
CA GLU A 141 20.15 -25.42 46.41
C GLU A 141 19.08 -26.47 46.12
N GLU A 142 18.33 -26.91 47.11
CA GLU A 142 17.14 -27.75 46.88
C GLU A 142 16.06 -26.93 46.17
N LEU A 143 15.35 -27.55 45.22
CA LEU A 143 14.30 -26.87 44.46
C LEU A 143 13.04 -27.72 44.44
N GLU A 144 12.02 -27.25 45.15
CA GLU A 144 10.69 -27.83 45.11
C GLU A 144 9.95 -27.43 43.83
N TYR A 145 9.26 -28.39 43.24
CA TYR A 145 8.39 -28.18 42.09
C TYR A 145 7.01 -28.78 42.34
N ARG A 146 6.02 -28.24 41.62
CA ARG A 146 4.64 -28.70 41.64
C ARG A 146 4.17 -28.85 40.21
N PHE A 147 3.61 -30.00 39.87
CA PHE A 147 2.92 -30.17 38.59
C PHE A 147 1.50 -30.65 38.80
N THR A 148 0.61 -30.28 37.90
CA THR A 148 -0.80 -30.69 37.91
C THR A 148 -1.09 -31.46 36.64
N ILE A 149 -1.77 -32.60 36.77
CA ILE A 149 -2.30 -33.40 35.66
C ILE A 149 -3.82 -33.26 35.66
N SER A 150 -4.40 -33.15 34.46
CA SER A 150 -5.83 -33.02 34.24
C SER A 150 -6.27 -33.88 33.06
N ASN A 151 -7.25 -34.76 33.27
CA ASN A 151 -7.92 -35.48 32.21
C ASN A 151 -8.90 -34.52 31.51
N ARG A 152 -8.61 -34.16 30.26
CA ARG A 152 -9.44 -33.26 29.44
C ARG A 152 -10.51 -34.01 28.63
N GLY A 153 -10.56 -35.34 28.74
CA GLY A 153 -11.52 -36.21 28.08
C GLY A 153 -10.89 -37.02 26.95
N LEU A 154 -11.75 -37.75 26.23
CA LEU A 154 -11.34 -38.58 25.11
C LEU A 154 -11.05 -37.71 23.88
N VAL A 155 -10.04 -38.11 23.11
CA VAL A 155 -9.80 -37.57 21.77
C VAL A 155 -11.02 -37.91 20.92
N ASP A 156 -11.70 -36.88 20.42
CA ASP A 156 -12.81 -37.05 19.47
C ASP A 156 -12.24 -37.47 18.11
N VAL A 157 -12.00 -38.78 17.95
CA VAL A 157 -11.54 -39.38 16.69
C VAL A 157 -12.57 -39.19 15.56
N GLU A 158 -13.82 -38.80 15.91
CA GLU A 158 -14.89 -38.47 14.97
C GLU A 158 -15.10 -36.96 14.78
N GLY A 159 -14.12 -36.13 15.18
CA GLY A 159 -14.15 -34.68 15.07
C GLY A 159 -14.39 -34.23 13.63
N ARG A 160 -15.66 -34.10 13.23
CA ARG A 160 -16.06 -33.43 11.99
C ARG A 160 -15.56 -32.01 12.12
N PHE A 161 -14.59 -31.63 11.30
CA PHE A 161 -14.18 -30.23 11.15
C PHE A 161 -15.43 -29.37 10.91
N VAL A 162 -15.85 -28.63 11.93
CA VAL A 162 -16.97 -27.70 11.82
C VAL A 162 -16.38 -26.39 11.29
N ASP A 163 -16.80 -25.99 10.10
CA ASP A 163 -16.44 -24.69 9.55
C ASP A 163 -17.07 -23.58 10.40
N LEU A 164 -16.23 -22.86 11.15
CA LEU A 164 -16.59 -21.72 11.98
C LEU A 164 -16.32 -20.37 11.30
N ALA A 165 -15.97 -20.35 10.01
CA ALA A 165 -15.67 -19.12 9.27
C ALA A 165 -16.83 -18.10 9.32
N TRP A 166 -18.08 -18.59 9.40
CA TRP A 166 -19.27 -17.74 9.53
C TRP A 166 -19.26 -16.87 10.79
N ARG A 167 -18.66 -17.34 11.89
CA ARG A 167 -18.56 -16.59 13.16
C ARG A 167 -17.63 -15.38 13.04
N PHE A 168 -16.68 -15.44 12.11
CA PHE A 168 -15.75 -14.35 11.81
C PHE A 168 -16.22 -13.42 10.68
N MET A 169 -17.33 -13.73 9.97
CA MET A 169 -17.87 -12.85 8.93
C MET A 169 -18.08 -11.39 9.38
N PRO A 170 -18.64 -11.10 10.58
CA PRO A 170 -18.82 -9.72 11.02
C PRO A 170 -17.49 -8.96 11.14
N PHE A 171 -16.43 -9.63 11.60
CA PHE A 171 -15.09 -9.07 11.69
C PHE A 171 -14.51 -8.77 10.31
N TYR A 172 -14.62 -9.70 9.36
CA TYR A 172 -14.10 -9.49 8.00
C TYR A 172 -14.83 -8.37 7.26
N ILE A 173 -16.15 -8.25 7.43
CA ILE A 173 -16.93 -7.14 6.86
C ILE A 173 -16.45 -5.81 7.45
N PHE A 174 -16.28 -5.74 8.77
CA PHE A 174 -15.79 -4.54 9.44
C PHE A 174 -14.38 -4.16 8.98
N ALA A 175 -13.45 -5.11 9.01
CA ALA A 175 -12.07 -4.92 8.58
C ALA A 175 -12.00 -4.49 7.11
N GLY A 176 -12.82 -5.09 6.24
CA GLY A 176 -12.93 -4.71 4.83
C GLY A 176 -13.37 -3.26 4.65
N VAL A 177 -14.45 -2.84 5.32
CA VAL A 177 -14.92 -1.45 5.25
C VAL A 177 -13.88 -0.48 5.82
N PHE A 178 -13.24 -0.85 6.93
CA PHE A 178 -12.22 -0.02 7.57
C PHE A 178 -10.98 0.17 6.69
N LEU A 179 -10.49 -0.90 6.06
CA LEU A 179 -9.32 -0.84 5.17
C LEU A 179 -9.61 -0.13 3.85
N ILE A 180 -10.85 -0.22 3.34
CA ILE A 180 -11.26 0.44 2.09
C ILE A 180 -11.66 1.91 2.34
N SER A 181 -12.02 2.29 3.57
CA SER A 181 -12.47 3.65 3.92
C SER A 181 -11.49 4.76 3.51
N PRO A 182 -10.17 4.67 3.77
CA PRO A 182 -9.21 5.67 3.30
C PRO A 182 -9.20 5.81 1.78
N LEU A 183 -9.30 4.70 1.05
CA LEU A 183 -9.37 4.70 -0.42
C LEU A 183 -10.64 5.40 -0.91
N ILE A 184 -11.80 5.09 -0.32
CA ILE A 184 -13.07 5.76 -0.66
C ILE A 184 -12.97 7.27 -0.43
N LEU A 185 -12.31 7.68 0.66
CA LEU A 185 -12.13 9.08 1.00
C LEU A 185 -11.22 9.80 -0.01
N VAL A 186 -10.12 9.17 -0.42
CA VAL A 186 -9.24 9.66 -1.51
C VAL A 186 -10.02 9.73 -2.83
N LEU A 187 -10.79 8.71 -3.19
CA LEU A 187 -11.62 8.68 -4.39
C LEU A 187 -12.71 9.76 -4.35
N TRP A 188 -13.27 10.05 -3.17
CA TRP A 188 -14.28 11.10 -3.00
C TRP A 188 -13.70 12.51 -3.10
N TRP A 189 -12.55 12.76 -2.48
CA TRP A 189 -11.86 14.04 -2.63
C TRP A 189 -11.34 14.23 -4.05
N ASN A 190 -10.82 13.17 -4.66
CA ASN A 190 -10.34 13.16 -6.03
C ASN A 190 -11.44 12.86 -7.05
N ARG A 191 -12.73 12.93 -6.66
CA ARG A 191 -13.85 12.56 -7.54
C ARG A 191 -13.91 13.43 -8.78
N HIS A 192 -13.46 14.68 -8.69
CA HIS A 192 -13.42 15.56 -9.86
C HIS A 192 -12.41 15.09 -10.91
N ASN A 193 -11.29 14.48 -10.51
CA ASN A 193 -10.29 13.97 -11.44
C ASN A 193 -10.65 12.58 -11.98
N PHE A 194 -11.26 11.71 -11.16
CA PHE A 194 -11.66 10.35 -11.58
C PHE A 194 -12.99 10.30 -12.35
N ILE A 195 -14.02 11.06 -11.94
CA ILE A 195 -15.34 11.10 -12.59
C ILE A 195 -15.43 12.24 -13.62
N GLY A 196 -14.54 13.25 -13.53
CA GLY A 196 -14.46 14.33 -14.52
C GLY A 196 -13.80 13.92 -15.84
N ASN A 197 -13.01 12.84 -15.89
CA ASN A 197 -12.29 12.44 -17.11
C ASN A 197 -13.00 11.37 -17.95
N SER A 198 -14.15 10.82 -17.53
CA SER A 198 -14.95 9.91 -18.38
C SER A 198 -16.22 10.55 -18.92
N LYS A 199 -16.81 11.54 -18.22
CA LYS A 199 -17.97 12.28 -18.73
C LYS A 199 -17.63 13.61 -19.42
N LYS A 200 -16.41 14.13 -19.27
CA LYS A 200 -15.96 15.32 -20.00
C LYS A 200 -15.09 14.99 -21.22
N SER A 201 -14.53 13.78 -21.29
CA SER A 201 -13.84 13.27 -22.50
C SER A 201 -14.79 12.63 -23.52
N LEU A 202 -15.99 12.20 -23.10
CA LEU A 202 -17.07 11.74 -23.98
C LEU A 202 -18.02 12.86 -24.44
N ILE A 203 -17.82 14.09 -23.96
CA ILE A 203 -18.41 15.31 -24.52
C ILE A 203 -17.25 16.15 -25.09
N ILE A 204 -16.33 15.51 -25.80
CA ILE A 204 -15.77 16.19 -26.98
C ILE A 204 -16.81 15.86 -28.04
N ASP A 205 -17.73 16.80 -28.24
CA ASP A 205 -18.79 16.66 -29.24
C ASP A 205 -18.12 16.22 -30.55
N GLU A 206 -18.68 15.27 -31.30
CA GLU A 206 -18.15 14.94 -32.64
C GLU A 206 -18.00 16.22 -33.50
N HIS A 207 -18.80 17.24 -33.19
CA HIS A 207 -18.72 18.59 -33.71
C HIS A 207 -17.46 19.36 -33.29
N GLU A 208 -17.04 19.30 -32.02
CA GLU A 208 -15.79 19.92 -31.53
C GLU A 208 -14.57 19.24 -32.16
N LYS A 209 -14.55 17.91 -32.20
CA LYS A 209 -13.49 17.14 -32.86
C LYS A 209 -13.40 17.47 -34.35
N GLY A 210 -14.54 17.52 -35.05
CA GLY A 210 -14.60 17.92 -36.45
C GLY A 210 -14.14 19.37 -36.67
N THR A 211 -14.38 20.25 -35.70
CA THR A 211 -13.88 21.64 -35.72
C THR A 211 -12.37 21.64 -35.56
N LEU A 212 -11.82 20.99 -34.53
CA LEU A 212 -10.38 20.93 -34.30
C LEU A 212 -9.60 20.27 -35.46
N ILE A 213 -10.13 19.21 -36.09
CA ILE A 213 -9.54 18.62 -37.31
C ILE A 213 -9.52 19.62 -38.47
N LYS A 214 -10.63 20.35 -38.70
CA LYS A 214 -10.67 21.40 -39.73
C LYS A 214 -9.71 22.54 -39.40
N LEU A 215 -9.58 22.91 -38.14
CA LEU A 215 -8.63 23.94 -37.68
C LEU A 215 -7.19 23.46 -37.94
N LYS A 216 -6.85 22.22 -37.55
CA LYS A 216 -5.56 21.58 -37.83
C LYS A 216 -5.23 21.57 -39.33
N MET A 217 -6.18 21.13 -40.18
CA MET A 217 -6.00 21.16 -41.63
C MET A 217 -5.73 22.57 -42.17
N ARG A 218 -6.32 23.61 -41.58
CA ARG A 218 -6.08 25.02 -41.97
C ARG A 218 -4.72 25.53 -41.52
N PHE A 219 -4.20 25.10 -40.37
CA PHE A 219 -2.81 25.36 -39.98
C PHE A 219 -1.82 24.62 -40.89
N VAL A 220 -2.26 23.49 -41.44
CA VAL A 220 -1.56 22.70 -42.45
C VAL A 220 -1.86 23.20 -43.87
N ASP A 221 -2.34 24.43 -44.10
CA ASP A 221 -2.30 25.08 -45.42
C ASP A 221 -1.47 26.38 -45.37
N GLU A 222 -0.48 26.51 -46.27
CA GLU A 222 0.52 27.60 -46.27
C GLU A 222 0.12 28.70 -47.25
N SER A 223 -1.18 28.98 -47.36
CA SER A 223 -1.67 30.05 -48.22
C SER A 223 -1.58 31.39 -47.50
N ASP A 224 -0.68 32.24 -47.99
CA ASP A 224 -0.43 33.60 -47.50
C ASP A 224 -1.53 34.62 -47.93
N SER A 225 -2.72 34.15 -48.27
CA SER A 225 -3.81 35.05 -48.63
C SER A 225 -4.34 35.77 -47.38
N SER A 226 -4.75 37.03 -47.53
CA SER A 226 -5.34 37.80 -46.42
C SER A 226 -6.60 37.13 -45.85
N GLU A 227 -7.34 36.41 -46.69
CA GLU A 227 -8.54 35.66 -46.27
C GLU A 227 -8.19 34.46 -45.36
N ASP A 228 -7.02 33.85 -45.58
CA ASP A 228 -6.55 32.74 -44.77
C ASP A 228 -6.01 33.21 -43.42
N GLN A 229 -5.33 34.37 -43.36
CA GLN A 229 -4.91 34.98 -42.09
C GLN A 229 -6.09 35.24 -41.14
N ASP A 230 -7.21 35.77 -41.63
CA ASP A 230 -8.42 35.98 -40.81
C ASP A 230 -9.05 34.65 -40.34
N LYS A 231 -9.01 33.62 -41.18
CA LYS A 231 -9.44 32.26 -40.81
C LYS A 231 -8.52 31.64 -39.75
N ILE A 232 -7.21 31.86 -39.85
CA ILE A 232 -6.23 31.38 -38.88
C ILE A 232 -6.39 32.10 -37.54
N ARG A 233 -6.58 33.42 -37.57
CA ARG A 233 -6.82 34.23 -36.38
C ARG A 233 -8.08 33.82 -35.63
N SER A 234 -9.19 33.61 -36.35
CA SER A 234 -10.42 33.09 -35.74
C SER A 234 -10.22 31.68 -35.19
N SER A 235 -9.44 30.84 -35.87
CA SER A 235 -9.09 29.50 -35.43
C SER A 235 -8.29 29.49 -34.11
N LEU A 236 -7.27 30.33 -33.99
CA LEU A 236 -6.46 30.47 -32.76
C LEU A 236 -7.31 30.98 -31.59
N LYS A 237 -8.26 31.87 -31.86
CA LYS A 237 -9.20 32.36 -30.85
C LYS A 237 -10.09 31.23 -30.32
N VAL A 238 -10.66 30.39 -31.20
CA VAL A 238 -11.44 29.22 -30.78
C VAL A 238 -10.55 28.30 -29.93
N LEU A 239 -9.32 28.00 -30.36
CA LEU A 239 -8.40 27.16 -29.57
C LEU A 239 -8.11 27.73 -28.17
N SER A 240 -8.05 29.06 -28.01
CA SER A 240 -7.85 29.68 -26.70
C SER A 240 -9.06 29.55 -25.77
N GLU A 241 -10.26 29.36 -26.33
CA GLU A 241 -11.52 29.18 -25.60
C GLU A 241 -11.79 27.69 -25.29
N GLU A 242 -11.16 26.77 -26.02
CA GLU A 242 -11.26 25.32 -25.86
C GLU A 242 -10.47 24.78 -24.66
N SER A 243 -10.79 23.54 -24.25
CA SER A 243 -10.05 22.86 -23.19
C SER A 243 -8.63 22.51 -23.65
N TRP A 244 -7.62 22.88 -22.85
CA TRP A 244 -6.19 22.62 -23.16
C TRP A 244 -5.89 21.16 -23.50
N GLU A 245 -6.53 20.23 -22.80
CA GLU A 245 -6.38 18.80 -23.03
C GLU A 245 -6.96 18.36 -24.38
N SER A 246 -8.08 18.97 -24.82
CA SER A 246 -8.67 18.73 -26.15
C SER A 246 -7.70 19.16 -27.25
N VAL A 247 -6.99 20.27 -27.05
CA VAL A 247 -6.00 20.75 -28.02
C VAL A 247 -4.80 19.80 -28.11
N ILE A 248 -4.23 19.38 -26.97
CA ILE A 248 -3.11 18.42 -26.97
C ILE A 248 -3.53 17.10 -27.65
N MET A 249 -4.73 16.61 -27.36
CA MET A 249 -5.23 15.35 -27.93
C MET A 249 -5.34 15.39 -29.47
N GLU A 250 -5.76 16.50 -30.05
CA GLU A 250 -5.93 16.62 -31.51
C GLU A 250 -4.62 16.96 -32.24
N PHE A 251 -3.82 17.86 -31.68
CA PHE A 251 -2.54 18.26 -32.28
C PHE A 251 -1.44 17.21 -32.09
N GLY A 252 -1.64 16.29 -31.14
CA GLY A 252 -0.65 15.27 -30.78
C GLY A 252 0.36 15.79 -29.77
N ASP A 253 1.30 14.93 -29.40
CA ASP A 253 2.35 15.29 -28.45
C ASP A 253 3.21 16.45 -28.99
N PRO A 254 3.37 17.54 -28.23
CA PRO A 254 4.23 18.65 -28.63
C PRO A 254 5.70 18.22 -28.65
N GLU A 255 6.44 18.67 -29.67
CA GLU A 255 7.89 18.47 -29.77
C GLU A 255 8.63 19.15 -28.61
N VAL A 256 8.12 20.29 -28.15
CA VAL A 256 8.65 20.99 -26.97
C VAL A 256 7.53 21.20 -25.97
N ARG A 257 7.71 20.64 -24.77
CA ARG A 257 6.82 20.85 -23.62
C ARG A 257 7.61 21.30 -22.42
N HIS A 258 7.21 22.41 -21.81
CA HIS A 258 7.75 22.90 -20.58
C HIS A 258 6.61 23.15 -19.59
N LEU A 259 6.59 22.38 -18.52
CA LEU A 259 5.59 22.47 -17.47
C LEU A 259 6.26 22.95 -16.19
N THR A 260 5.69 23.98 -15.59
CA THR A 260 6.01 24.48 -14.25
C THR A 260 4.72 24.53 -13.43
N ASP A 261 4.80 24.83 -12.13
CA ASP A 261 3.63 24.90 -11.24
C ASP A 261 2.57 25.91 -11.70
N GLY A 262 2.98 26.95 -12.44
CA GLY A 262 2.10 28.03 -12.87
C GLY A 262 1.96 28.24 -14.38
N LEU A 263 2.89 27.71 -15.18
CA LEU A 263 2.98 27.96 -16.61
C LEU A 263 3.28 26.68 -17.37
N GLU A 264 2.51 26.43 -18.43
CA GLU A 264 2.77 25.39 -19.40
C GLU A 264 2.97 26.01 -20.79
N VAL A 265 4.11 25.69 -21.42
CA VAL A 265 4.44 26.12 -22.78
C VAL A 265 4.62 24.87 -23.65
N CYS A 266 3.86 24.81 -24.73
CA CYS A 266 3.92 23.74 -25.72
C CYS A 266 4.21 24.33 -27.09
N ALA A 267 5.07 23.67 -27.87
CA ALA A 267 5.29 24.02 -29.27
C ALA A 267 5.23 22.79 -30.18
N TRP A 268 4.59 22.99 -31.32
CA TRP A 268 4.39 22.00 -32.36
C TRP A 268 4.95 22.51 -33.68
N ARG A 269 5.54 21.60 -34.44
CA ARG A 269 5.87 21.78 -35.85
C ARG A 269 5.20 20.67 -36.64
N PHE A 270 4.61 21.01 -37.78
CA PHE A 270 3.93 20.03 -38.63
C PHE A 270 4.89 19.43 -39.66
N LYS A 271 4.83 18.11 -39.86
CA LYS A 271 5.67 17.39 -40.83
C LYS A 271 5.58 18.03 -42.22
N GLY A 272 6.74 18.24 -42.86
CA GLY A 272 6.85 18.92 -44.15
C GLY A 272 6.99 20.45 -44.10
N ARG A 273 6.94 21.06 -42.90
CA ARG A 273 6.96 22.54 -42.75
C ARG A 273 7.91 23.02 -41.66
N SER A 274 9.17 23.21 -42.04
CA SER A 274 10.22 23.71 -41.15
C SER A 274 10.08 25.18 -40.75
N ARG A 275 9.17 25.95 -41.37
CA ARG A 275 9.03 27.41 -41.17
C ARG A 275 7.84 27.83 -40.30
N SER A 276 6.91 26.94 -40.00
CA SER A 276 5.71 27.27 -39.21
C SER A 276 5.75 26.56 -37.87
N VAL A 277 5.65 27.33 -36.79
CA VAL A 277 5.64 26.82 -35.41
C VAL A 277 4.36 27.29 -34.74
N LEU A 278 3.58 26.34 -34.22
CA LEU A 278 2.45 26.65 -33.35
C LEU A 278 2.95 26.63 -31.91
N VAL A 279 2.65 27.67 -31.15
CA VAL A 279 2.97 27.76 -29.73
C VAL A 279 1.67 27.96 -28.94
N GLY A 280 1.50 27.14 -27.91
CA GLY A 280 0.46 27.28 -26.91
C GLY A 280 1.09 27.63 -25.57
N ILE A 281 0.49 28.59 -24.86
CA ILE A 281 0.92 29.03 -23.54
C ILE A 281 -0.31 29.02 -22.63
N LYS A 282 -0.26 28.22 -21.58
CA LYS A 282 -1.31 28.12 -20.57
C LYS A 282 -0.78 28.61 -19.24
N ASN A 283 -1.37 29.69 -18.75
CA ASN A 283 -1.07 30.25 -17.44
C ASN A 283 -2.15 29.82 -16.43
N GLN A 284 -1.74 29.35 -15.25
CA GLN A 284 -2.66 28.75 -14.27
C GLN A 284 -2.73 29.51 -12.95
N THR A 285 -1.61 30.03 -12.42
CA THR A 285 -1.56 30.45 -11.01
C THR A 285 -1.27 31.93 -10.79
N GLU A 286 -0.38 32.56 -11.57
CA GLU A 286 0.11 33.91 -11.29
C GLU A 286 0.07 34.78 -12.54
N GLU A 287 -0.22 36.08 -12.40
CA GLU A 287 -0.19 37.03 -13.51
C GLU A 287 1.25 37.25 -14.00
N TRP A 288 1.51 37.01 -15.30
CA TRP A 288 2.75 37.40 -15.96
C TRP A 288 2.56 38.74 -16.64
N LYS A 289 3.43 39.70 -16.35
CA LYS A 289 3.47 41.00 -17.03
C LYS A 289 4.60 41.05 -18.04
N MET A 290 4.36 41.76 -19.14
CA MET A 290 5.35 41.95 -20.21
C MET A 290 5.95 40.62 -20.70
N ALA A 291 5.11 39.59 -20.85
CA ALA A 291 5.56 38.29 -21.34
C ALA A 291 6.01 38.40 -22.80
N ALA A 292 7.14 37.78 -23.10
CA ALA A 292 7.69 37.67 -24.44
C ALA A 292 8.26 36.28 -24.66
N ILE A 293 8.24 35.81 -25.92
CA ILE A 293 8.76 34.51 -26.31
C ILE A 293 9.80 34.67 -27.41
N ARG A 294 10.94 34.02 -27.24
CA ARG A 294 12.09 34.10 -28.14
C ARG A 294 12.38 32.75 -28.79
N PHE A 295 12.74 32.77 -30.07
CA PHE A 295 13.08 31.61 -30.89
C PHE A 295 14.54 31.65 -31.32
N PHE A 296 15.35 30.69 -30.93
CA PHE A 296 16.79 30.72 -31.21
C PHE A 296 17.33 29.34 -31.57
N SER A 297 18.43 29.27 -32.30
CA SER A 297 19.11 28.01 -32.58
C SER A 297 19.84 27.52 -31.32
N PRO A 298 20.00 26.20 -31.10
CA PRO A 298 20.86 25.67 -30.02
C PRO A 298 22.30 26.22 -30.04
N LEU A 299 22.76 26.68 -31.21
CA LEU A 299 24.07 27.33 -31.39
C LEU A 299 24.06 28.83 -30.99
N GLY A 300 22.98 29.32 -30.39
CA GLY A 300 22.83 30.71 -29.93
C GLY A 300 22.62 31.74 -31.05
N ARG A 301 22.26 31.29 -32.26
CA ARG A 301 21.93 32.19 -33.38
C ARG A 301 20.45 32.56 -33.36
N ASP A 302 20.16 33.85 -33.53
CA ASP A 302 18.80 34.38 -33.62
C ASP A 302 18.09 33.81 -34.86
N ILE A 303 16.82 33.45 -34.70
CA ILE A 303 15.97 32.96 -35.81
C ILE A 303 14.94 34.06 -36.10
N PRO A 304 15.11 34.83 -37.20
CA PRO A 304 14.22 35.95 -37.47
C PRO A 304 12.79 35.47 -37.76
N ILE A 305 11.83 36.21 -37.24
CA ILE A 305 10.40 35.98 -37.41
C ILE A 305 9.93 36.76 -38.63
N GLU A 306 9.19 36.09 -39.51
CA GLU A 306 8.58 36.68 -40.72
C GLU A 306 7.18 37.21 -40.43
N SER A 307 6.38 36.45 -39.68
CA SER A 307 5.04 36.86 -39.27
C SER A 307 4.57 36.10 -38.04
N VAL A 308 3.59 36.68 -37.33
CA VAL A 308 2.96 36.10 -36.15
C VAL A 308 1.44 36.24 -36.27
N GLU A 309 0.72 35.15 -36.02
CA GLU A 309 -0.73 35.14 -35.89
C GLU A 309 -1.14 34.68 -34.48
N PRO A 310 -2.13 35.32 -33.82
CA PRO A 310 -2.76 36.58 -34.21
C PRO A 310 -1.73 37.72 -34.27
N LYS A 311 -2.02 38.79 -35.01
CA LYS A 311 -1.11 39.94 -35.16
C LYS A 311 -0.63 40.48 -33.80
N MET A 312 0.62 40.17 -33.46
CA MET A 312 1.34 40.60 -32.26
C MET A 312 2.56 41.43 -32.66
N MET A 313 3.12 42.19 -31.72
CA MET A 313 4.38 42.89 -31.93
C MET A 313 5.52 41.88 -31.86
N PHE A 314 6.41 41.88 -32.84
CA PHE A 314 7.61 41.05 -32.84
C PHE A 314 8.80 41.85 -33.38
N GLN A 315 10.00 41.51 -32.95
CA GLN A 315 11.24 42.13 -33.41
C GLN A 315 12.34 41.08 -33.45
N GLY A 316 12.97 40.91 -34.62
CA GLY A 316 14.02 39.91 -34.80
C GLY A 316 13.47 38.51 -34.52
N ASP A 317 13.92 37.90 -33.44
CA ASP A 317 13.58 36.54 -33.01
C ASP A 317 12.63 36.45 -31.80
N GLU A 318 12.08 37.59 -31.38
CA GLU A 318 11.22 37.70 -30.19
C GLU A 318 9.81 38.20 -30.54
N VAL A 319 8.79 37.59 -29.92
CA VAL A 319 7.38 37.99 -29.99
C VAL A 319 6.96 38.52 -28.62
N PHE A 320 6.41 39.72 -28.58
CA PHE A 320 5.81 40.31 -27.40
C PHE A 320 4.37 39.85 -27.24
N ILE A 321 4.10 39.11 -26.17
CA ILE A 321 2.78 38.53 -25.86
C ILE A 321 1.96 39.51 -25.01
N GLY A 322 2.62 40.25 -24.11
CA GLY A 322 1.96 41.19 -23.19
C GLY A 322 1.62 40.55 -21.86
N ASP A 323 0.48 40.91 -21.27
CA ASP A 323 0.11 40.44 -19.94
C ASP A 323 -0.71 39.14 -20.02
N LEU A 324 -0.23 38.07 -19.39
CA LEU A 324 -0.94 36.79 -19.25
C LEU A 324 -1.59 36.75 -17.87
N LYS A 325 -2.92 36.83 -17.85
CA LYS A 325 -3.70 36.76 -16.61
C LYS A 325 -3.77 35.32 -16.11
N GLU A 326 -4.17 35.17 -14.85
CA GLU A 326 -4.46 33.86 -14.27
C GLU A 326 -5.52 33.12 -15.10
N HIS A 327 -5.33 31.81 -15.27
CA HIS A 327 -6.22 30.92 -16.04
C HIS A 327 -6.43 31.31 -17.51
N THR A 328 -5.45 31.98 -18.15
CA THR A 328 -5.52 32.28 -19.59
C THR A 328 -4.71 31.30 -20.43
N THR A 329 -5.26 30.98 -21.60
CA THR A 329 -4.57 30.21 -22.64
C THR A 329 -4.37 31.12 -23.86
N VAL A 330 -3.17 31.13 -24.41
CA VAL A 330 -2.82 31.88 -25.62
C VAL A 330 -2.23 30.92 -26.64
N PHE A 331 -2.75 30.98 -27.87
CA PHE A 331 -2.15 30.29 -29.00
C PHE A 331 -1.66 31.30 -30.02
N LEU A 332 -0.46 31.07 -30.53
CA LEU A 332 0.16 31.87 -31.56
C LEU A 332 0.87 30.97 -32.57
N ARG A 333 0.74 31.31 -33.85
CA ARG A 333 1.50 30.72 -34.94
C ARG A 333 2.60 31.68 -35.35
N VAL A 334 3.84 31.22 -35.32
CA VAL A 334 5.02 31.98 -35.75
C VAL A 334 5.53 31.40 -37.06
N MET A 335 5.65 32.27 -38.06
CA MET A 335 6.41 31.97 -39.27
C MET A 335 7.83 32.50 -39.08
N ILE A 336 8.81 31.62 -39.24
CA ILE A 336 10.23 31.93 -39.09
C ILE A 336 10.92 31.96 -40.44
N SER A 337 11.99 32.73 -40.53
CA SER A 337 12.79 32.84 -41.74
C SER A 337 13.82 31.72 -41.85
N GLY A 338 14.01 31.26 -43.08
CA GLY A 338 14.82 30.08 -43.39
C GLY A 338 14.15 28.78 -42.96
N ALA A 339 14.90 27.68 -43.02
CA ALA A 339 14.45 26.35 -42.59
C ALA A 339 15.44 25.80 -41.53
N PRO A 340 15.47 26.39 -40.32
CA PRO A 340 16.41 25.96 -39.29
C PRO A 340 16.10 24.52 -38.85
N SER A 341 17.14 23.69 -38.76
CA SER A 341 17.02 22.28 -38.39
C SER A 341 16.63 22.10 -36.92
N ASN A 342 17.05 23.00 -36.04
CA ASN A 342 16.74 22.96 -34.61
C ASN A 342 16.34 24.35 -34.09
N ILE A 343 15.28 24.41 -33.29
CA ILE A 343 14.77 25.64 -32.67
C ILE A 343 14.53 25.42 -31.19
N ASN A 344 15.12 26.29 -30.38
CA ASN A 344 14.83 26.45 -28.98
C ASN A 344 13.87 27.60 -28.76
N ILE A 345 13.10 27.49 -27.69
CA ILE A 345 12.13 28.48 -27.27
C ILE A 345 12.48 28.89 -25.84
N HIS A 346 12.30 30.15 -25.52
CA HIS A 346 12.41 30.68 -24.16
C HIS A 346 11.30 31.72 -23.95
N ILE A 347 10.56 31.61 -22.85
CA ILE A 347 9.58 32.63 -22.45
C ILE A 347 10.11 33.42 -21.27
N SER A 348 9.97 34.75 -21.32
CA SER A 348 10.39 35.66 -20.26
C SER A 348 9.27 36.62 -19.91
N GLY A 349 9.31 37.17 -18.70
CA GLY A 349 8.35 38.17 -18.23
C GLY A 349 8.59 38.55 -16.78
N MET A 350 7.62 39.22 -16.17
CA MET A 350 7.64 39.59 -14.75
C MET A 350 6.51 38.89 -14.01
N VAL A 351 6.84 38.23 -12.90
CA VAL A 351 5.88 37.55 -12.04
C VAL A 351 6.03 38.10 -10.63
N GLY A 352 4.95 38.65 -10.06
CA GLY A 352 5.00 39.31 -8.75
C GLY A 352 6.00 40.49 -8.66
N GLY A 353 6.35 41.10 -9.81
CA GLY A 353 7.35 42.17 -9.90
C GLY A 353 8.80 41.71 -10.04
N ASN A 354 9.07 40.40 -10.02
CA ASN A 354 10.40 39.84 -10.25
C ASN A 354 10.54 39.36 -11.70
N PRO A 355 11.71 39.57 -12.35
CA PRO A 355 11.97 39.04 -13.68
C PRO A 355 12.10 37.51 -13.62
N VAL A 356 11.35 36.81 -14.46
CA VAL A 356 11.32 35.34 -14.56
C VAL A 356 11.49 34.91 -16.01
N ALA A 357 12.18 33.79 -16.21
CA ALA A 357 12.55 33.23 -17.48
C ALA A 357 12.35 31.70 -17.41
N ALA A 358 11.63 31.12 -18.38
CA ALA A 358 11.35 29.70 -18.44
C ALA A 358 11.83 29.12 -19.77
N THR A 359 12.88 28.30 -19.72
CA THR A 359 13.52 27.70 -20.91
C THR A 359 13.26 26.19 -20.94
N PRO A 360 12.43 25.69 -21.87
CA PRO A 360 12.32 24.27 -22.17
C PRO A 360 13.70 23.63 -22.43
N ARG A 361 13.89 22.39 -21.95
CA ARG A 361 15.13 21.63 -22.18
C ARG A 361 15.23 21.04 -23.58
N ASN A 362 14.09 20.83 -24.23
CA ASN A 362 14.00 20.20 -25.55
C ASN A 362 13.91 21.27 -26.64
N SER A 363 14.39 20.90 -27.83
CA SER A 363 14.37 21.73 -29.05
C SER A 363 13.45 21.12 -30.09
N LEU A 364 12.78 21.94 -30.90
CA LEU A 364 12.09 21.49 -32.10
C LEU A 364 13.14 21.05 -33.14
N SER A 365 13.24 19.77 -33.42
CA SER A 365 14.25 19.21 -34.35
C SER A 365 13.61 18.65 -35.62
N TYR A 366 14.22 18.92 -36.77
CA TYR A 366 13.85 18.27 -38.02
C TYR A 366 14.54 16.90 -38.11
N GLU A 367 13.79 15.82 -37.88
CA GLU A 367 14.23 14.48 -38.27
C GLU A 367 14.12 14.36 -39.79
N SER A 368 15.26 14.34 -40.48
CA SER A 368 15.35 13.78 -41.83
C SER A 368 15.17 12.27 -41.70
N GLU A 369 14.01 11.75 -42.11
CA GLU A 369 13.91 10.33 -42.50
C GLU A 369 14.73 10.06 -43.75
#